data_AF-A0A3G1B287-F1
#
_entry.id   AF-A0A3G1B287-F1
#
_cell.length_a   1.000
_cell.length_b   1.000
_cell.length_c   1.000
_cell.angle_alpha   90.00
_cell.angle_beta   90.00
_cell.angle_gamma   90.00
#
_symmetry.space_group_name_H-M   'P 1'
#
loop_
_entity.id
_entity.type
_entity.pdbx_description
1 polymer ?
#
loop_
_entity_poly.entity_id
_entity_poly.type
_entity_poly.pdbx_seq_one_letter_code
_entity_poly.pdbx_strand_id
1 'polypeptide(L)'
;MQAIKSSNWYLILCLGVISVVITGLQYDQYNLMVATDMMNAITVVPFAALAVALAIKNRNIGSLGKAWVFFAVFAVSWSVGEIIWALDELVYKNAPFPSSADFFWMIGFPAYFLFAIMYLGPFRDSISKKTILISASVCAPLMGFLVYYAITKSTFPLFKTILLAAYPIGDVLCLAPTIIGLVLFFRGQVSFTWLLLLVGMLCFVVADSGYQILSQSNQYYTGHPVDIAYLWAYVFFVFGAYHHAKIFKGRNQENRFNSQESMR
;
A
#
# COMPACT_ATOMS: atom_id res chain seq x y z
N MET A 1 30.88 -7.15 23.25
CA MET A 1 29.77 -6.20 23.04
C MET A 1 29.97 -5.54 21.68
N GLN A 2 29.54 -6.19 20.59
CA GLN A 2 29.65 -5.60 19.24
C GLN A 2 28.46 -4.67 19.04
N ALA A 3 28.75 -3.36 18.97
CA ALA A 3 27.79 -2.36 18.55
C ALA A 3 27.33 -2.69 17.13
N ILE A 4 26.08 -3.13 17.00
CA ILE A 4 25.40 -3.29 15.72
C ILE A 4 25.31 -1.88 15.12
N LYS A 5 26.13 -1.57 14.11
CA LYS A 5 25.97 -0.38 13.27
C LYS A 5 24.52 -0.36 12.77
N SER A 6 23.69 0.53 13.30
CA SER A 6 22.38 0.82 12.73
C SER A 6 22.64 1.50 11.39
N SER A 7 22.61 0.73 10.30
CA SER A 7 22.65 1.32 8.96
C SER A 7 21.41 2.19 8.82
N ASN A 8 21.59 3.51 8.77
CA ASN A 8 20.53 4.51 8.65
C ASN A 8 19.98 4.61 7.22
N TRP A 9 20.00 3.51 6.46
CA TRP A 9 19.55 3.45 5.06
C TRP A 9 18.11 3.93 4.88
N TYR A 10 17.30 3.83 5.93
CA TYR A 10 15.93 4.32 5.97
C TYR A 10 15.82 5.84 5.99
N LEU A 11 16.73 6.54 6.69
CA LEU A 11 16.82 8.00 6.63
C LEU A 11 17.27 8.44 5.24
N ILE A 12 18.13 7.66 4.58
CA ILE A 12 18.59 7.95 3.21
C ILE A 12 17.43 7.80 2.20
N LEU A 13 16.58 6.77 2.34
CA LEU A 13 15.37 6.63 1.52
C LEU A 13 14.37 7.75 1.77
N CYS A 14 14.07 8.06 3.03
CA CYS A 14 13.13 9.15 3.37
C CYS A 14 13.66 10.51 2.90
N LEU A 15 14.96 10.80 3.09
CA LEU A 15 15.58 12.03 2.61
C LEU A 15 15.69 12.06 1.08
N GLY A 16 15.88 10.92 0.44
CA GLY A 16 15.83 10.76 -1.02
C GLY A 16 14.45 11.15 -1.56
N VAL A 17 13.38 10.57 -1.01
CA VAL A 17 12.00 10.89 -1.39
C VAL A 17 11.71 12.37 -1.15
N ILE A 18 12.04 12.92 0.03
CA ILE A 18 11.83 14.33 0.36
C ILE A 18 12.62 15.27 -0.58
N SER A 19 13.88 14.94 -0.89
CA SER A 19 14.73 15.77 -1.75
C SER A 19 14.22 15.83 -3.20
N VAL A 20 13.64 14.74 -3.70
CA VAL A 20 13.11 14.71 -5.06
C VAL A 20 11.74 15.36 -5.13
N VAL A 21 10.91 15.25 -4.09
CA VAL A 21 9.67 16.03 -3.96
C VAL A 21 9.96 17.54 -4.01
N ILE A 22 10.98 17.99 -3.27
CA ILE A 22 11.35 19.42 -3.23
C ILE A 22 11.92 19.91 -4.56
N THR A 23 12.68 19.07 -5.27
CA THR A 23 13.28 19.45 -6.55
C THR A 23 12.28 19.35 -7.70
N GLY A 24 11.40 18.35 -7.72
CA GLY A 24 10.33 18.17 -8.71
C GLY A 24 9.42 19.38 -8.85
N LEU A 25 9.08 20.05 -7.72
CA LEU A 25 8.26 21.26 -7.72
C LEU A 25 8.87 22.47 -8.45
N GLN A 26 10.14 22.39 -8.87
CA GLN A 26 10.83 23.43 -9.64
C GLN A 26 10.95 23.11 -11.15
N TYR A 27 10.49 21.94 -11.59
CA TYR A 27 10.63 21.46 -12.96
C TYR A 27 9.34 21.63 -13.78
N ASP A 28 9.48 21.60 -15.11
CA ASP A 28 8.32 21.49 -16.01
C ASP A 28 7.59 20.13 -15.85
N GLN A 29 6.38 20.05 -16.41
CA GLN A 29 5.54 18.85 -16.30
C GLN A 29 6.20 17.59 -16.87
N TYR A 30 7.05 17.70 -17.89
CA TYR A 30 7.73 16.56 -18.47
C TYR A 30 8.76 15.96 -17.51
N ASN A 31 9.61 16.80 -16.92
CA ASN A 31 10.61 16.37 -15.95
C ASN A 31 9.96 15.82 -14.66
N LEU A 32 8.82 16.39 -14.25
CA LEU A 32 8.00 15.88 -13.15
C LEU A 32 7.48 14.46 -13.42
N MET A 33 6.90 14.22 -14.60
CA MET A 33 6.44 12.90 -15.03
C MET A 33 7.59 11.89 -14.99
N VAL A 34 8.73 12.22 -15.62
CA VAL A 34 9.91 11.34 -15.64
C VAL A 34 10.41 11.02 -14.23
N ALA A 35 10.51 12.03 -13.36
CA ALA A 35 10.95 11.84 -11.99
C ALA A 35 9.99 10.92 -11.21
N THR A 36 8.69 11.16 -11.30
CA THR A 36 7.65 10.37 -10.63
C THR A 36 7.70 8.90 -11.05
N ASP A 37 7.70 8.62 -12.35
CA ASP A 37 7.71 7.25 -12.87
C ASP A 37 8.98 6.49 -12.45
N MET A 38 10.14 7.14 -12.55
CA MET A 38 11.41 6.55 -12.13
C MET A 38 11.43 6.28 -10.63
N MET A 39 10.92 7.20 -9.81
CA MET A 39 10.88 7.03 -8.36
C MET A 39 9.93 5.92 -7.94
N ASN A 40 8.75 5.84 -8.56
CA ASN A 40 7.81 4.76 -8.31
C ASN A 40 8.46 3.42 -8.63
N ALA A 41 9.07 3.27 -9.82
CA ALA A 41 9.77 2.05 -10.22
C ALA A 41 10.90 1.66 -9.24
N ILE A 42 11.75 2.64 -8.85
CA ILE A 42 12.87 2.40 -7.90
C ILE A 42 12.36 2.01 -6.51
N THR A 43 11.20 2.50 -6.08
CA THR A 43 10.67 2.23 -4.74
C THR A 43 9.87 0.93 -4.68
N VAL A 44 9.08 0.65 -5.72
CA VAL A 44 8.16 -0.50 -5.75
C VAL A 44 8.89 -1.84 -6.00
N VAL A 45 10.00 -1.83 -6.76
CA VAL A 45 10.76 -3.07 -7.03
C VAL A 45 11.38 -3.68 -5.75
N PRO A 46 12.09 -2.92 -4.89
CA PRO A 46 12.53 -3.41 -3.58
C PRO A 46 11.37 -3.85 -2.68
N PHE A 47 10.21 -3.19 -2.79
CA PHE A 47 9.01 -3.58 -2.06
C PHE A 47 8.55 -4.99 -2.45
N ALA A 48 8.38 -5.28 -3.74
CA ALA A 48 8.06 -6.62 -4.22
C ALA A 48 9.11 -7.66 -3.81
N ALA A 49 10.40 -7.34 -3.97
CA ALA A 49 11.49 -8.25 -3.61
C ALA A 49 11.45 -8.65 -2.12
N LEU A 50 11.25 -7.68 -1.23
CA LEU A 50 11.14 -7.93 0.22
C LEU A 50 9.88 -8.77 0.54
N ALA A 51 8.74 -8.44 -0.06
CA ALA A 51 7.50 -9.16 0.16
C ALA A 51 7.61 -10.63 -0.29
N VAL A 52 8.19 -10.88 -1.45
CA VAL A 52 8.49 -12.24 -1.96
C VAL A 52 9.44 -12.99 -1.02
N ALA A 53 10.51 -12.34 -0.56
CA ALA A 53 11.43 -12.97 0.40
C ALA A 53 10.73 -13.37 1.71
N LEU A 54 9.78 -12.56 2.20
CA LEU A 54 8.98 -12.88 3.37
C LEU A 54 7.97 -14.00 3.12
N ALA A 55 7.33 -14.03 1.95
CA ALA A 55 6.46 -15.14 1.56
C ALA A 55 7.23 -16.46 1.54
N ILE A 56 8.40 -16.50 0.90
CA ILE A 56 9.26 -17.70 0.85
C ILE A 56 9.69 -18.13 2.25
N LYS A 57 10.12 -17.17 3.09
CA LYS A 57 10.58 -17.43 4.46
C LYS A 57 9.48 -17.97 5.37
N ASN A 58 8.23 -17.53 5.17
CA ASN A 58 7.11 -17.87 6.04
C ASN A 58 6.18 -18.95 5.46
N ARG A 59 6.48 -19.52 4.28
CA ARG A 59 5.60 -20.43 3.54
C ARG A 59 5.06 -21.64 4.32
N ASN A 60 5.80 -22.11 5.34
CA ASN A 60 5.45 -23.28 6.14
C ASN A 60 4.66 -22.95 7.42
N ILE A 61 4.32 -21.68 7.66
CA ILE A 61 3.76 -21.20 8.94
C ILE A 61 2.22 -21.08 8.85
N GLY A 62 1.57 -22.11 8.30
CA GLY A 62 0.11 -22.19 8.23
C GLY A 62 -0.57 -20.97 7.58
N SER A 63 -1.63 -20.44 8.21
CA SER A 63 -2.40 -19.29 7.71
C SER A 63 -1.60 -18.00 7.63
N LEU A 64 -0.69 -17.74 8.57
CA LEU A 64 0.20 -16.58 8.56
C LEU A 64 1.19 -16.65 7.39
N GLY A 65 1.69 -17.84 7.07
CA GLY A 65 2.51 -18.06 5.89
C GLY A 65 1.77 -17.73 4.59
N LYS A 66 0.53 -18.20 4.46
CA LYS A 66 -0.34 -17.88 3.32
C LYS A 66 -0.66 -16.38 3.24
N ALA A 67 -0.85 -15.70 4.37
CA ALA A 67 -1.04 -14.25 4.38
C ALA A 67 0.12 -13.53 3.68
N TRP A 68 1.37 -13.89 4.01
CA TRP A 68 2.55 -13.28 3.37
C TRP A 68 2.65 -13.58 1.88
N VAL A 69 2.11 -14.70 1.39
CA VAL A 69 1.99 -14.95 -0.07
C VAL A 69 1.07 -13.91 -0.71
N PHE A 70 -0.08 -13.63 -0.11
CA PHE A 70 -1.00 -12.61 -0.61
C PHE A 70 -0.40 -11.19 -0.54
N PHE A 71 0.40 -10.89 0.50
CA PHE A 71 1.14 -9.62 0.56
C PHE A 71 2.19 -9.51 -0.56
N ALA A 72 2.84 -10.62 -0.92
CA ALA A 72 3.75 -10.66 -2.06
C ALA A 72 3.01 -10.51 -3.39
N VAL A 73 1.83 -11.10 -3.55
CA VAL A 73 0.99 -10.91 -4.75
C VAL A 73 0.61 -9.44 -4.90
N PHE A 74 0.18 -8.79 -3.80
CA PHE A 74 -0.09 -7.35 -3.79
C PHE A 74 1.13 -6.54 -4.24
N ALA A 75 2.29 -6.76 -3.63
CA ALA A 75 3.50 -5.99 -3.93
C ALA A 75 3.99 -6.20 -5.38
N VAL A 76 3.93 -7.45 -5.87
CA VAL A 76 4.34 -7.80 -7.23
C VAL A 76 3.36 -7.23 -8.25
N SER A 77 2.05 -7.36 -8.03
CA SER A 77 1.07 -6.82 -8.97
C SER A 77 1.20 -5.31 -9.07
N TRP A 78 1.35 -4.61 -7.94
CA TRP A 78 1.59 -3.17 -7.95
C TRP A 78 2.88 -2.79 -8.70
N SER A 79 3.96 -3.53 -8.47
CA SER A 79 5.22 -3.29 -9.16
C SER A 79 5.11 -3.47 -10.67
N VAL A 80 4.39 -4.49 -11.11
CA VAL A 80 4.15 -4.74 -12.54
C VAL A 80 3.30 -3.62 -13.13
N GLY A 81 2.27 -3.16 -12.43
CA GLY A 81 1.45 -2.01 -12.84
C GLY A 81 2.29 -0.74 -13.03
N GLU A 82 3.10 -0.38 -12.03
CA GLU A 82 4.01 0.78 -12.09
C GLU A 82 5.02 0.69 -13.23
N ILE A 83 5.60 -0.50 -13.48
CA ILE A 83 6.54 -0.70 -14.60
C ILE A 83 5.82 -0.54 -15.94
N ILE A 84 4.62 -1.09 -16.09
CA ILE A 84 3.82 -0.93 -17.31
C ILE A 84 3.50 0.54 -17.55
N TRP A 85 3.01 1.24 -16.51
CA TRP A 85 2.67 2.66 -16.60
C TRP A 85 3.90 3.51 -16.99
N ALA A 86 5.03 3.28 -16.34
CA ALA A 86 6.29 3.95 -16.70
C ALA A 86 6.73 3.64 -18.14
N LEU A 87 6.49 2.44 -18.66
CA LEU A 87 6.78 2.12 -20.07
C LEU A 87 5.84 2.87 -21.02
N ASP A 88 4.55 2.93 -20.71
CA ASP A 88 3.55 3.69 -21.48
C ASP A 88 3.96 5.17 -21.58
N GLU A 89 4.26 5.83 -20.45
CA GLU A 89 4.61 7.25 -20.44
C GLU A 89 6.02 7.53 -20.98
N LEU A 90 7.03 6.79 -20.53
CA LEU A 90 8.43 7.10 -20.84
C LEU A 90 8.88 6.58 -22.20
N VAL A 91 8.35 5.43 -22.66
CA VAL A 91 8.79 4.78 -23.90
C VAL A 91 7.77 5.00 -25.01
N TYR A 92 6.50 4.65 -24.76
CA TYR A 92 5.45 4.75 -25.78
C TYR A 92 4.86 6.15 -25.92
N LYS A 93 5.23 7.07 -25.01
CA LYS A 93 4.85 8.48 -25.02
C LYS A 93 3.32 8.67 -25.01
N ASN A 94 2.63 7.82 -24.27
CA ASN A 94 1.19 7.92 -24.05
C ASN A 94 0.83 7.57 -22.60
N ALA A 95 -0.33 8.03 -22.14
CA ALA A 95 -0.85 7.73 -20.80
C ALA A 95 -2.30 7.24 -20.94
N PRO A 96 -2.53 6.05 -21.54
CA PRO A 96 -3.87 5.58 -21.80
C PRO A 96 -4.57 5.27 -20.48
N PHE A 97 -5.67 5.96 -20.17
CA PHE A 97 -6.57 5.53 -19.09
C PHE A 97 -7.94 5.16 -19.67
N PRO A 98 -8.40 3.91 -19.52
CA PRO A 98 -7.73 2.75 -18.89
C PRO A 98 -6.49 2.23 -19.66
N SER A 99 -5.57 1.57 -18.96
CA SER A 99 -4.34 0.92 -19.43
C SER A 99 -4.31 -0.57 -19.07
N SER A 100 -3.26 -1.26 -19.53
CA SER A 100 -2.95 -2.61 -19.06
C SER A 100 -2.39 -2.66 -17.62
N ALA A 101 -1.87 -1.54 -17.09
CA ALA A 101 -1.44 -1.44 -15.70
C ALA A 101 -2.62 -1.58 -14.72
N ASP A 102 -3.80 -1.07 -15.11
CA ASP A 102 -5.01 -1.13 -14.27
C ASP A 102 -5.36 -2.55 -13.85
N PHE A 103 -5.15 -3.54 -14.73
CA PHE A 103 -5.39 -4.94 -14.42
C PHE A 103 -4.56 -5.41 -13.21
N PHE A 104 -3.29 -5.00 -13.13
CA PHE A 104 -2.38 -5.43 -12.07
C PHE A 104 -2.62 -4.68 -10.75
N TRP A 105 -2.93 -3.38 -10.82
CA TRP A 105 -3.34 -2.63 -9.62
C TRP A 105 -4.66 -3.17 -9.07
N MET A 106 -5.62 -3.51 -9.92
CA MET A 106 -6.90 -4.12 -9.51
C MET A 106 -6.73 -5.48 -8.82
N ILE A 107 -5.75 -6.30 -9.22
CA ILE A 107 -5.40 -7.55 -8.52
C ILE A 107 -4.82 -7.28 -7.13
N GLY A 108 -4.14 -6.14 -6.96
CA GLY A 108 -3.49 -5.76 -5.71
C GLY A 108 -4.48 -5.63 -4.54
N PHE A 109 -5.64 -5.02 -4.76
CA PHE A 109 -6.65 -4.81 -3.72
C PHE A 109 -7.14 -6.12 -3.06
N PRO A 110 -7.70 -7.11 -3.79
CA PRO A 110 -8.12 -8.36 -3.18
C PRO A 110 -6.93 -9.12 -2.58
N ALA A 111 -5.74 -9.01 -3.14
CA ALA A 111 -4.54 -9.63 -2.57
C ALA A 111 -4.19 -9.02 -1.20
N TYR A 112 -4.12 -7.69 -1.07
CA TYR A 112 -3.87 -7.05 0.22
C TYR A 112 -4.98 -7.36 1.23
N PHE A 113 -6.24 -7.28 0.81
CA PHE A 113 -7.39 -7.61 1.67
C PHE A 113 -7.28 -9.04 2.22
N LEU A 114 -6.97 -10.02 1.36
CA LEU A 114 -6.76 -11.40 1.76
C LEU A 114 -5.55 -11.55 2.69
N PHE A 115 -4.45 -10.84 2.44
CA PHE A 115 -3.33 -10.79 3.39
C PHE A 115 -3.81 -10.37 4.78
N ALA A 116 -4.52 -9.25 4.89
CA ALA A 116 -4.94 -8.70 6.17
C ALA A 116 -5.91 -9.65 6.89
N ILE A 117 -6.93 -10.16 6.20
CA ILE A 117 -7.92 -11.09 6.79
C ILE A 117 -7.26 -12.42 7.21
N MET A 118 -6.37 -12.98 6.39
CA MET A 118 -5.67 -14.22 6.74
C MET A 118 -4.69 -14.04 7.89
N TYR A 119 -4.04 -12.87 7.98
CA TYR A 119 -3.18 -12.54 9.11
C TYR A 119 -3.99 -12.45 10.42
N LEU A 120 -5.17 -11.84 10.36
CA LEU A 120 -6.05 -11.64 11.52
C LEU A 120 -6.82 -12.91 11.90
N GLY A 121 -7.01 -13.86 10.98
CA GLY A 121 -7.78 -15.09 11.16
C GLY A 121 -7.47 -15.86 12.47
N PRO A 122 -6.20 -16.12 12.82
CA PRO A 122 -5.83 -16.78 14.07
C PRO A 122 -6.28 -16.05 15.35
N PHE A 123 -6.63 -14.76 15.25
CA PHE A 123 -7.01 -13.90 16.37
C PHE A 123 -8.47 -13.42 16.27
N ARG A 124 -9.28 -14.00 15.38
CA ARG A 124 -10.63 -13.52 15.10
C ARG A 124 -11.50 -13.39 16.35
N ASP A 125 -11.34 -14.31 17.31
CA ASP A 125 -12.14 -14.34 18.55
C ASP A 125 -11.77 -13.19 19.50
N SER A 126 -10.61 -12.57 19.28
CA SER A 126 -10.15 -11.37 19.99
C SER A 126 -10.60 -10.06 19.35
N ILE A 127 -11.24 -10.10 18.19
CA ILE A 127 -11.74 -8.91 17.49
C ILE A 127 -13.11 -8.54 18.07
N SER A 128 -13.14 -7.45 18.85
CA SER A 128 -14.38 -6.99 19.46
C SER A 128 -15.32 -6.32 18.45
N LYS A 129 -16.63 -6.35 18.73
CA LYS A 129 -17.63 -5.56 17.96
C LYS A 129 -17.28 -4.07 17.91
N LYS A 130 -16.71 -3.53 19.00
CA LYS A 130 -16.26 -2.14 19.08
C LYS A 130 -15.16 -1.85 18.05
N THR A 131 -14.20 -2.77 17.87
CA THR A 131 -13.13 -2.65 16.87
C THR A 131 -13.70 -2.61 15.45
N ILE A 132 -14.67 -3.48 15.15
CA ILE A 132 -15.36 -3.50 13.84
C ILE A 132 -16.13 -2.19 13.62
N LEU A 133 -16.84 -1.70 14.65
CA LEU A 133 -17.58 -0.43 14.57
C LEU A 133 -16.65 0.77 14.33
N ILE A 134 -15.48 0.82 14.99
CA ILE A 134 -14.48 1.87 14.74
C ILE A 134 -14.02 1.84 13.27
N SER A 135 -13.71 0.65 12.75
CA SER A 135 -13.31 0.50 11.36
C SER A 135 -14.43 0.96 10.41
N ALA A 136 -15.66 0.51 10.67
CA ALA A 136 -16.82 0.84 9.84
C ALA A 136 -17.17 2.34 9.89
N SER A 137 -17.04 3.00 11.05
CA SER A 137 -17.34 4.43 11.20
C SER A 137 -16.40 5.32 10.40
N VAL A 138 -15.19 4.84 10.10
CA VAL A 138 -14.23 5.53 9.22
C VAL A 138 -14.48 5.18 7.76
N CYS A 139 -14.60 3.89 7.45
CA CYS A 139 -14.61 3.42 6.07
C CYS A 139 -15.94 3.67 5.35
N ALA A 140 -17.09 3.50 6.01
CA ALA A 140 -18.38 3.59 5.35
C ALA A 140 -18.72 5.02 4.87
N PRO A 141 -18.53 6.10 5.66
CA PRO A 141 -18.77 7.46 5.18
C PRO A 141 -17.82 7.85 4.04
N LEU A 142 -16.55 7.45 4.14
CA LEU A 142 -15.55 7.73 3.11
C LEU A 142 -15.91 7.03 1.79
N MET A 143 -16.26 5.74 1.84
CA MET A 143 -16.70 4.99 0.66
C MET A 143 -17.98 5.60 0.05
N GLY A 144 -18.94 6.00 0.90
CA GLY A 144 -20.15 6.70 0.46
C GLY A 144 -19.86 8.01 -0.26
N PHE A 145 -18.93 8.81 0.27
CA PHE A 145 -18.48 10.05 -0.36
C PHE A 145 -17.82 9.80 -1.72
N LEU A 146 -16.91 8.83 -1.83
CA LEU A 146 -16.18 8.52 -3.06
C LEU A 146 -17.11 8.03 -4.18
N VAL A 147 -18.06 7.16 -3.84
CA VAL A 147 -19.10 6.69 -4.77
C VAL A 147 -20.01 7.85 -5.20
N TYR A 148 -20.46 8.68 -4.25
CA TYR A 148 -21.27 9.85 -4.57
C TYR A 148 -20.53 10.81 -5.51
N TYR A 149 -19.26 11.10 -5.23
CA TYR A 149 -18.44 11.99 -6.06
C TYR A 149 -18.22 11.39 -7.45
N ALA A 150 -17.90 10.09 -7.54
CA ALA A 150 -17.75 9.38 -8.81
C ALA A 150 -18.99 9.56 -9.70
N ILE A 151 -20.17 9.27 -9.16
CA ILE A 151 -21.41 9.26 -9.92
C ILE A 151 -21.87 10.68 -10.29
N THR A 152 -21.74 11.65 -9.38
CA THR A 152 -22.32 12.99 -9.58
C THR A 152 -21.41 13.96 -10.32
N LYS A 153 -20.09 13.72 -10.34
CA LYS A 153 -19.11 14.61 -10.97
C LYS A 153 -18.51 14.06 -12.25
N SER A 154 -18.71 12.78 -12.57
CA SER A 154 -18.09 12.19 -13.75
C SER A 154 -18.77 12.63 -15.04
N THR A 155 -17.95 13.02 -16.01
CA THR A 155 -18.33 13.22 -17.41
C THR A 155 -17.80 12.10 -18.32
N PHE A 156 -17.09 11.13 -17.74
CA PHE A 156 -16.50 10.01 -18.47
C PHE A 156 -17.54 8.93 -18.80
N PRO A 157 -17.26 8.07 -19.80
CA PRO A 157 -18.03 6.85 -20.01
C PRO A 157 -18.16 6.01 -18.72
N LEU A 158 -19.25 5.25 -18.61
CA LEU A 158 -19.57 4.50 -17.39
C LEU A 158 -18.43 3.60 -16.93
N PHE A 159 -17.79 2.87 -17.85
CA PHE A 159 -16.67 1.99 -17.51
C PHE A 159 -15.50 2.75 -16.87
N LYS A 160 -15.07 3.88 -17.47
CA LYS A 160 -14.00 4.71 -16.90
C LYS A 160 -14.39 5.27 -15.54
N THR A 161 -15.65 5.67 -15.37
CA THR A 161 -16.17 6.17 -14.09
C THR A 161 -16.12 5.08 -13.01
N ILE A 162 -16.55 3.87 -13.33
CA ILE A 162 -16.50 2.73 -12.42
C ILE A 162 -15.06 2.41 -12.05
N LEU A 163 -14.17 2.32 -13.04
CA LEU A 163 -12.77 1.99 -12.80
C LEU A 163 -12.09 3.05 -11.94
N LEU A 164 -12.30 4.34 -12.26
CA LEU A 164 -11.75 5.45 -11.49
C LEU A 164 -12.23 5.45 -10.03
N ALA A 165 -13.50 5.10 -9.79
CA ALA A 165 -14.03 4.95 -8.44
C ALA A 165 -13.53 3.68 -7.74
N ALA A 166 -13.23 2.62 -8.49
CA ALA A 166 -12.81 1.33 -7.94
C ALA A 166 -11.49 1.41 -7.17
N TYR A 167 -10.58 2.29 -7.59
CA TYR A 167 -9.30 2.54 -6.94
C TYR A 167 -9.45 2.95 -5.45
N PRO A 168 -10.01 4.13 -5.12
CA PRO A 168 -10.11 4.53 -3.73
C PRO A 168 -11.15 3.71 -2.95
N ILE A 169 -12.12 3.06 -3.60
CA ILE A 169 -12.98 2.07 -2.95
C ILE A 169 -12.16 0.84 -2.54
N GLY A 170 -11.30 0.33 -3.42
CA GLY A 170 -10.39 -0.78 -3.15
C GLY A 170 -9.47 -0.50 -1.98
N ASP A 171 -8.93 0.72 -1.90
CA ASP A 171 -8.16 1.18 -0.75
C ASP A 171 -8.95 1.16 0.55
N VAL A 172 -10.17 1.71 0.54
CA VAL A 172 -11.01 1.75 1.74
C VAL A 172 -11.39 0.35 2.22
N LEU A 173 -11.62 -0.58 1.29
CA LEU A 173 -11.82 -2.00 1.61
C LEU A 173 -10.58 -2.61 2.27
N CYS A 174 -9.38 -2.25 1.83
CA CYS A 174 -8.11 -2.68 2.42
C CYS A 174 -7.79 -1.97 3.75
N LEU A 175 -8.23 -0.73 3.91
CA LEU A 175 -8.08 0.08 5.11
C LEU A 175 -8.82 -0.54 6.29
N ALA A 176 -10.03 -1.07 6.06
CA ALA A 176 -10.86 -1.64 7.11
C ALA A 176 -10.15 -2.74 7.95
N PRO A 177 -9.67 -3.85 7.36
CA PRO A 177 -8.94 -4.86 8.13
C PRO A 177 -7.59 -4.32 8.66
N THR A 178 -7.01 -3.28 8.05
CA THR A 178 -5.78 -2.64 8.56
C THR A 178 -6.02 -1.88 9.85
N ILE A 179 -7.13 -1.13 9.97
CA ILE A 179 -7.58 -0.49 11.21
C ILE A 179 -7.81 -1.56 12.29
N ILE A 180 -8.51 -2.64 11.94
CA ILE A 180 -8.78 -3.74 12.87
C ILE A 180 -7.47 -4.34 13.38
N GLY A 181 -6.50 -4.59 12.50
CA GLY A 181 -5.19 -5.11 12.88
C GLY A 181 -4.43 -4.19 13.82
N LEU A 182 -4.37 -2.89 13.55
CA LEU A 182 -3.71 -1.94 14.46
C LEU A 182 -4.36 -1.93 15.85
N VAL A 183 -5.69 -1.88 15.92
CA VAL A 183 -6.41 -1.88 17.21
C VAL A 183 -6.20 -3.20 17.96
N LEU A 184 -6.24 -4.33 17.24
CA LEU A 184 -6.07 -5.66 17.84
C LEU A 184 -4.69 -5.86 18.47
N PHE A 185 -3.64 -5.36 17.80
CA PHE A 185 -2.25 -5.50 18.24
C PHE A 185 -1.72 -4.22 18.90
N PHE A 186 -2.60 -3.34 19.40
CA PHE A 186 -2.17 -2.10 20.04
C PHE A 186 -1.32 -2.39 21.27
N ARG A 187 -0.08 -1.87 21.30
CA ARG A 187 0.98 -2.14 22.31
C ARG A 187 1.63 -3.53 22.23
N GLY A 188 1.25 -4.36 21.26
CA GLY A 188 1.87 -5.65 21.00
C GLY A 188 3.14 -5.60 20.15
N GLN A 189 3.80 -6.74 19.99
CA GLN A 189 5.06 -6.84 19.23
C GLN A 189 4.94 -6.33 17.79
N VAL A 190 3.80 -6.59 17.14
CA VAL A 190 3.55 -6.21 15.75
C VAL A 190 2.81 -4.87 15.60
N SER A 191 2.56 -4.15 16.71
CA SER A 191 1.81 -2.89 16.71
C SER A 191 2.38 -1.88 15.73
N PHE A 192 3.71 -1.69 15.76
CA PHE A 192 4.39 -0.75 14.88
C PHE A 192 4.36 -1.18 13.40
N THR A 193 4.38 -2.48 13.12
CA THR A 193 4.17 -2.99 11.75
C THR A 193 2.78 -2.59 11.25
N TRP A 194 1.72 -2.85 12.02
CA TRP A 194 0.36 -2.51 11.62
C TRP A 194 0.12 -1.00 11.56
N LEU A 195 0.81 -0.20 12.37
CA LEU A 195 0.79 1.25 12.25
C LEU A 195 1.36 1.70 10.90
N LEU A 196 2.52 1.16 10.49
CA LEU A 196 3.13 1.49 9.21
C LEU A 196 2.25 1.04 8.04
N LEU A 197 1.66 -0.16 8.09
CA LEU A 197 0.71 -0.62 7.09
C LEU A 197 -0.53 0.29 7.03
N LEU A 198 -1.04 0.76 8.17
CA LEU A 198 -2.15 1.71 8.22
C LEU A 198 -1.80 3.03 7.56
N VAL A 199 -0.65 3.62 7.90
CA VAL A 199 -0.20 4.88 7.31
C VAL A 199 0.01 4.73 5.80
N GLY A 200 0.60 3.62 5.35
CA GLY A 200 0.75 3.34 3.91
C GLY A 200 -0.59 3.22 3.19
N MET A 201 -1.56 2.52 3.78
CA MET A 201 -2.90 2.42 3.20
C MET A 201 -3.65 3.76 3.20
N LEU A 202 -3.49 4.59 4.23
CA LEU A 202 -4.03 5.95 4.23
C LEU A 202 -3.40 6.82 3.12
N CYS A 203 -2.11 6.62 2.84
CA CYS A 203 -1.46 7.30 1.72
C CYS A 203 -2.07 6.88 0.37
N PHE A 204 -2.34 5.59 0.13
CA PHE A 204 -3.08 5.16 -1.06
C PHE A 204 -4.48 5.76 -1.13
N VAL A 205 -5.27 5.68 -0.05
CA VAL A 205 -6.60 6.31 0.01
C VAL A 205 -6.53 7.78 -0.42
N VAL A 206 -5.57 8.54 0.10
CA VAL A 206 -5.38 9.96 -0.26
C VAL A 206 -4.99 10.10 -1.73
N ALA A 207 -4.08 9.27 -2.20
CA ALA A 207 -3.56 9.31 -3.55
C ALA A 207 -4.66 9.01 -4.58
N ASP A 208 -5.36 7.89 -4.44
CA ASP A 208 -6.40 7.44 -5.37
C ASP A 208 -7.68 8.29 -5.27
N SER A 209 -8.02 8.79 -4.09
CA SER A 209 -9.14 9.75 -3.95
C SER A 209 -8.81 11.06 -4.65
N GLY A 210 -7.57 11.55 -4.51
CA GLY A 210 -7.11 12.74 -5.20
C GLY A 210 -7.01 12.53 -6.71
N TYR A 211 -6.48 11.38 -7.15
CA TYR A 211 -6.43 10.98 -8.56
C TYR A 211 -7.83 10.97 -9.18
N GLN A 212 -8.81 10.35 -8.50
CA GLN A 212 -10.20 10.37 -8.92
C GLN A 212 -10.73 11.80 -9.08
N ILE A 213 -10.63 12.61 -8.02
CA ILE A 213 -11.18 13.98 -7.99
C ILE A 213 -10.56 14.85 -9.09
N LEU A 214 -9.23 14.83 -9.19
CA LEU A 214 -8.46 15.63 -10.14
C LEU A 214 -8.66 15.16 -11.58
N SER A 215 -8.83 13.85 -11.80
CA SER A 215 -9.13 13.32 -13.13
C SER A 215 -10.52 13.77 -13.59
N GLN A 216 -11.53 13.71 -12.72
CA GLN A 216 -12.88 14.16 -13.05
C GLN A 216 -12.98 15.69 -13.27
N SER A 217 -12.08 16.47 -12.68
CA SER A 217 -11.97 17.92 -12.91
C SER A 217 -11.00 18.30 -14.06
N ASN A 218 -10.40 17.32 -14.76
CA ASN A 218 -9.36 17.54 -15.78
C ASN A 218 -8.14 18.34 -15.26
N GLN A 219 -7.79 18.16 -13.99
CA GLN A 219 -6.65 18.82 -13.34
C GLN A 219 -5.49 17.87 -13.04
N TYR A 220 -5.70 16.57 -13.20
CA TYR A 220 -4.64 15.58 -13.00
C TYR A 220 -3.61 15.60 -14.14
N TYR A 221 -2.35 15.42 -13.77
CA TYR A 221 -1.22 15.15 -14.65
C TYR A 221 -0.22 14.30 -13.85
N THR A 222 0.57 13.43 -14.49
CA THR A 222 1.59 12.66 -13.77
C THR A 222 2.66 13.59 -13.19
N GLY A 223 3.02 13.35 -11.92
CA GLY A 223 3.85 14.25 -11.12
C GLY A 223 3.06 15.35 -10.42
N HIS A 224 1.73 15.28 -10.43
CA HIS A 224 0.91 16.10 -9.56
C HIS A 224 1.29 15.81 -8.09
N PRO A 225 1.26 16.80 -7.17
CA PRO A 225 1.63 16.60 -5.77
C PRO A 225 0.90 15.48 -5.02
N VAL A 226 -0.22 14.99 -5.57
CA VAL A 226 -0.96 13.84 -5.04
C VAL A 226 -0.16 12.54 -5.16
N ASP A 227 0.68 12.42 -6.19
CA ASP A 227 1.45 11.20 -6.48
C ASP A 227 2.53 10.92 -5.43
N ILE A 228 2.92 11.96 -4.68
CA ILE A 228 3.82 11.87 -3.52
C ILE A 228 3.27 10.89 -2.48
N ALA A 229 1.95 10.79 -2.36
CA ALA A 229 1.33 9.85 -1.43
C ALA A 229 1.56 8.39 -1.85
N TYR A 230 1.57 8.06 -3.15
CA TYR A 230 1.93 6.70 -3.59
C TYR A 230 3.36 6.34 -3.17
N LEU A 231 4.33 7.25 -3.37
CA LEU A 231 5.71 7.05 -2.97
C LEU A 231 5.84 6.75 -1.47
N TRP A 232 5.16 7.54 -0.63
CA TRP A 232 5.15 7.32 0.81
C TRP A 232 4.46 6.00 1.19
N ALA A 233 3.40 5.61 0.51
CA ALA A 233 2.74 4.34 0.74
C ALA A 233 3.72 3.17 0.57
N TYR A 234 4.47 3.14 -0.55
CA TYR A 234 5.49 2.12 -0.79
C TYR A 234 6.55 2.09 0.32
N VAL A 235 7.04 3.26 0.73
CA VAL A 235 7.99 3.40 1.83
C VAL A 235 7.44 2.78 3.11
N PHE A 236 6.22 3.13 3.51
CA PHE A 236 5.62 2.61 4.73
C PHE A 236 5.34 1.10 4.67
N PHE A 237 4.92 0.56 3.52
CA PHE A 237 4.76 -0.88 3.36
C PHE A 237 6.09 -1.63 3.47
N VAL A 238 7.16 -1.11 2.85
CA VAL A 238 8.52 -1.66 2.99
C VAL A 238 8.96 -1.65 4.45
N PHE A 239 8.78 -0.53 5.16
CA PHE A 239 9.17 -0.43 6.55
C PHE A 239 8.36 -1.34 7.46
N GLY A 240 7.04 -1.45 7.23
CA GLY A 240 6.17 -2.36 7.98
C GLY A 240 6.61 -3.82 7.83
N ALA A 241 6.86 -4.24 6.58
CA ALA A 241 7.35 -5.57 6.24
C ALA A 241 8.76 -5.84 6.82
N TYR A 242 9.67 -4.89 6.70
CA TYR A 242 11.03 -4.98 7.25
C TYR A 242 11.01 -5.07 8.78
N HIS A 243 10.22 -4.24 9.44
CA HIS A 243 10.06 -4.28 10.90
C HIS A 243 9.52 -5.63 11.36
N HIS A 244 8.50 -6.16 10.67
CA HIS A 244 7.98 -7.50 10.93
C HIS A 244 9.08 -8.56 10.82
N ALA A 245 9.85 -8.53 9.74
CA ALA A 245 10.96 -9.44 9.51
C ALA A 245 11.99 -9.44 10.65
N LYS A 246 12.22 -8.26 11.25
CA LYS A 246 13.18 -8.04 12.34
C LYS A 246 12.68 -8.60 13.67
N ILE A 247 11.40 -8.41 14.01
CA ILE A 247 10.80 -8.98 15.24
C ILE A 247 11.05 -10.49 15.32
N PHE A 248 10.90 -11.17 14.18
CA PHE A 248 11.00 -12.62 14.12
C PHE A 248 12.40 -13.12 13.70
N LYS A 249 13.41 -12.25 13.60
CA LYS A 249 14.78 -12.66 13.25
C LYS A 249 15.40 -13.44 14.42
N GLY A 250 15.63 -14.74 14.23
CA GLY A 250 16.32 -15.61 15.21
C GLY A 250 15.42 -16.54 16.06
N ARG A 251 14.09 -16.44 15.99
CA ARG A 251 13.19 -17.45 16.60
C ARG A 251 13.14 -18.72 15.73
N ASN A 252 13.20 -19.91 16.35
CA ASN A 252 12.94 -21.20 15.69
C ASN A 252 11.61 -21.15 14.94
N GLN A 253 11.59 -21.61 13.68
CA GLN A 253 10.44 -21.48 12.79
C GLN A 253 9.16 -22.09 13.37
N GLU A 254 9.28 -23.16 14.15
CA GLU A 254 8.17 -23.88 14.77
C GLU A 254 7.49 -23.13 15.93
N ASN A 255 8.19 -22.20 16.60
CA ASN A 255 7.68 -21.51 17.80
C ASN A 255 7.44 -20.00 17.62
N ARG A 256 7.63 -19.46 16.41
CA ARG A 256 7.56 -18.01 16.15
C ARG A 256 6.24 -17.35 16.53
N PHE A 257 5.14 -18.08 16.36
CA PHE A 257 3.78 -17.59 16.46
C PHE A 257 2.93 -18.38 17.49
N ASN A 258 3.55 -19.26 18.27
CA ASN A 258 2.83 -20.17 19.19
C ASN A 258 2.32 -19.47 20.47
N SER A 259 2.85 -18.29 20.82
CA SER A 259 2.26 -17.45 21.87
C SER A 259 1.49 -16.29 21.22
N GLN A 260 0.20 -16.53 20.95
CA GLN A 260 -0.73 -15.49 20.47
C GLN A 260 -0.74 -14.25 21.38
N GLU A 261 -0.56 -14.44 22.69
CA GLU A 261 -0.39 -13.37 23.67
C GLU A 261 0.81 -12.46 23.38
N SER A 262 1.92 -13.00 22.85
CA SER A 262 3.12 -12.20 22.61
C SER A 262 2.98 -11.21 21.44
N MET A 263 2.00 -11.42 20.55
CA MET A 263 1.74 -10.54 19.42
C MET A 263 0.77 -9.39 19.74
N ARG A 264 -0.09 -9.57 20.75
CA ARG A 264 -0.98 -8.52 21.29
C ARG A 264 -0.24 -7.65 22.30
#